data_AF-A0A9D4EIG5-F1
#
_entry.id   AF-A0A9D4EIG5-F1
#
_cell.length_a   1.000
_cell.length_b   1.000
_cell.length_c   1.000
_cell.angle_alpha   90.00
_cell.angle_beta   90.00
_cell.angle_gamma   90.00
#
_symmetry.space_group_name_H-M   'P 1'
#
loop_
_entity.id
_entity.type
_entity.pdbx_description
1 polymer ?
#
loop_
_entity_poly.entity_id
_entity_poly.type
_entity_poly.pdbx_seq_one_letter_code
_entity_poly.pdbx_strand_id
1 'polypeptide(L)'
;MIEIDERNLAASWDTLRPFVRQNEMMTMIITFVSGSGNDQAVLNGVLTARNDIEAGKLMYDLGAHDAAFRRLVVTAGSPLIYFNASRRDSGNVVWSHNTDTWELLNAATSGNVMMIEGDIRFDNNTKVPIMAHGKGENNNLTFAQWLDEIIKVNKGMKFDFKEIEAVVPALLIASSKRNLIKGPVWLNADLLQDPNAPDPPAVVRYMFLNVTELFPDATFSIGWTTVAKAKNTTLKYTQAMVQEMHEFCKNIDRPITFPVRAEQFRDSLDEFDWLLSQSRAYSLTVWTAANDDVTKADMEFMKGQFEISRAGPYPGNVDWGGPNRKGAGRDAPPE
;
A
#
# COMPACT_ATOMS: atom_id res chain seq x y z
N MET A 1 18.61 24.82 23.25
CA MET A 1 17.41 25.32 22.53
C MET A 1 17.84 26.49 21.67
N ILE A 2 17.25 26.62 20.49
CA ILE A 2 17.40 27.81 19.63
C ILE A 2 16.03 28.46 19.60
N GLU A 3 15.95 29.72 20.00
CA GLU A 3 14.70 30.48 20.11
C GLU A 3 14.44 31.19 18.77
N ILE A 4 13.21 31.11 18.25
CA ILE A 4 12.83 31.66 16.93
C ILE A 4 11.70 32.67 17.11
N ASP A 5 11.87 33.86 16.56
CA ASP A 5 10.81 34.86 16.44
C ASP A 5 10.05 34.66 15.13
N GLU A 6 8.79 34.23 15.22
CA GLU A 6 7.88 34.07 14.08
C GLU A 6 7.77 35.34 13.22
N ARG A 7 8.00 36.51 13.82
CA ARG A 7 7.91 37.81 13.12
C ARG A 7 9.18 38.14 12.33
N ASN A 8 10.26 37.36 12.44
CA ASN A 8 11.52 37.61 11.74
C ASN A 8 12.28 36.33 11.33
N LEU A 9 11.56 35.41 10.68
CA LEU A 9 12.05 34.10 10.21
C LEU A 9 13.36 34.16 9.39
N ALA A 10 13.62 35.24 8.66
CA ALA A 10 14.84 35.41 7.86
C ALA A 10 16.11 35.45 8.72
N ALA A 11 16.11 36.18 9.83
CA ALA A 11 17.23 36.28 10.76
C ALA A 11 17.47 34.95 11.51
N SER A 12 16.40 34.24 11.84
CA SER A 12 16.49 32.91 12.45
C SER A 12 17.06 31.86 11.48
N TRP A 13 16.77 31.96 10.18
CA TRP A 13 17.33 31.05 9.17
C TRP A 13 18.86 31.20 9.03
N ASP A 14 19.39 32.43 9.07
CA ASP A 14 20.85 32.64 9.05
C ASP A 14 21.56 32.05 10.29
N THR A 15 20.85 31.96 11.43
CA THR A 15 21.34 31.30 12.65
C THR A 15 21.34 29.77 12.55
N LEU A 16 20.35 29.18 11.86
CA LEU A 16 20.20 27.72 11.70
C LEU A 16 21.05 27.13 10.57
N ARG A 17 21.27 27.91 9.50
CA ARG A 17 21.96 27.48 8.27
C ARG A 17 23.32 26.78 8.49
N PRO A 18 24.19 27.20 9.42
CA PRO A 18 25.47 26.53 9.66
C PRO A 18 25.32 25.09 10.20
N PHE A 19 24.33 24.85 11.08
CA PHE A 19 24.13 23.54 11.72
C PHE A 19 23.55 22.50 10.74
N VAL A 20 22.60 22.91 9.90
CA VAL A 20 22.01 22.05 8.85
C VAL A 20 23.07 21.66 7.82
N ARG A 21 23.93 22.61 7.41
CA ARG A 21 24.98 22.37 6.41
C ARG A 21 26.07 21.39 6.85
N GLN A 22 26.30 21.21 8.15
CA GLN A 22 27.34 20.31 8.67
C GLN A 22 26.89 18.85 8.80
N ASN A 23 25.62 18.52 8.51
CA ASN A 23 25.05 17.20 8.76
C ASN A 23 24.13 16.75 7.61
N GLU A 24 24.69 16.03 6.64
CA GLU A 24 24.06 15.75 5.34
C GLU A 24 22.73 14.97 5.40
N MET A 25 22.45 14.24 6.49
CA MET A 25 21.22 13.46 6.67
C MET A 25 20.30 13.96 7.80
N MET A 26 20.53 15.15 8.35
CA MET A 26 19.71 15.63 9.48
C MET A 26 18.37 16.19 9.01
N THR A 27 17.28 15.75 9.64
CA THR A 27 15.97 16.43 9.61
C THR A 27 15.84 17.23 10.90
N MET A 28 15.60 18.54 10.79
CA MET A 28 15.41 19.42 11.95
C MET A 28 13.92 19.77 12.10
N ILE A 29 13.40 19.60 13.32
CA ILE A 29 12.00 19.83 13.72
C ILE A 29 11.95 21.04 14.67
N ILE A 30 11.11 22.05 14.43
CA ILE A 30 11.03 23.26 15.28
C ILE A 30 9.59 23.70 15.58
N THR A 31 9.08 23.35 16.76
CA THR A 31 7.74 23.70 17.24
C THR A 31 7.64 25.13 17.76
N PHE A 32 6.52 25.80 17.49
CA PHE A 32 6.16 27.13 17.99
C PHE A 32 4.96 27.07 18.95
N VAL A 33 4.89 28.03 19.87
CA VAL A 33 3.79 28.17 20.85
C VAL A 33 3.36 29.63 20.91
N SER A 34 2.07 29.89 20.68
CA SER A 34 1.48 31.22 20.84
C SER A 34 0.27 31.16 21.77
N GLY A 35 0.19 32.07 22.76
CA GLY A 35 -0.97 32.18 23.63
C GLY A 35 -1.10 33.57 24.24
N SER A 36 -2.27 34.18 24.12
CA SER A 36 -2.67 35.39 24.84
C SER A 36 -4.18 35.39 25.12
N GLY A 37 -4.58 34.71 26.19
CA GLY A 37 -5.98 34.59 26.62
C GLY A 37 -6.24 33.29 27.37
N ASN A 38 -7.39 33.18 28.02
CA ASN A 38 -7.76 32.06 28.91
C ASN A 38 -8.19 30.76 28.21
N ASP A 39 -8.01 30.65 26.90
CA ASP A 39 -8.25 29.42 26.14
C ASP A 39 -6.94 28.73 25.75
N GLN A 40 -7.03 27.42 25.56
CA GLN A 40 -5.94 26.45 25.56
C GLN A 40 -4.75 26.85 24.66
N ALA A 41 -3.53 26.51 25.10
CA ALA A 41 -2.32 26.69 24.29
C ALA A 41 -2.41 25.85 23.00
N VAL A 42 -2.69 26.51 21.87
CA VAL A 42 -2.79 25.86 20.56
C VAL A 42 -1.41 25.77 19.92
N LEU A 43 -1.06 24.58 19.45
CA LEU A 43 0.16 24.30 18.71
C LEU A 43 -0.02 24.79 17.26
N ASN A 44 0.03 26.11 17.09
CA ASN A 44 -0.26 26.80 15.82
C ASN A 44 0.77 26.55 14.75
N GLY A 45 2.00 26.19 15.14
CA GLY A 45 2.83 25.50 14.21
C GLY A 45 4.25 25.20 14.64
N VAL A 46 5.12 25.11 13.62
CA VAL A 46 6.00 23.95 13.50
C VAL A 46 7.09 24.15 12.43
N LEU A 47 8.16 23.34 12.30
CA LEU A 47 9.15 23.49 11.19
C LEU A 47 9.93 22.22 10.79
N THR A 48 9.99 21.84 9.50
CA THR A 48 10.82 20.75 8.94
C THR A 48 11.78 21.26 7.85
N ALA A 49 13.08 20.93 7.96
CA ALA A 49 14.07 21.20 6.90
C ALA A 49 14.93 19.95 6.57
N ARG A 50 15.26 19.77 5.28
CA ARG A 50 16.22 18.78 4.75
C ARG A 50 17.28 19.47 3.89
N ASN A 51 18.48 18.89 3.84
CA ASN A 51 19.65 19.47 3.17
C ASN A 51 19.69 19.24 1.64
N ASP A 52 18.75 18.48 1.07
CA ASP A 52 18.59 18.20 -0.37
C ASP A 52 17.60 19.15 -1.08
N ILE A 53 17.18 20.22 -0.41
CA ILE A 53 16.19 21.19 -0.90
C ILE A 53 16.87 22.52 -1.29
N GLU A 54 16.48 23.08 -2.44
CA GLU A 54 16.98 24.39 -2.90
C GLU A 54 16.80 25.51 -1.86
N ALA A 55 17.80 26.39 -1.77
CA ALA A 55 17.81 27.49 -0.82
C ALA A 55 16.63 28.46 -1.05
N GLY A 56 15.61 28.35 -0.19
CA GLY A 56 14.40 29.18 -0.25
C GLY A 56 13.10 28.47 0.12
N LYS A 57 13.10 27.13 0.24
CA LYS A 57 11.90 26.35 0.65
C LYS A 57 12.07 25.74 2.04
N LEU A 58 11.60 26.48 3.03
CA LEU A 58 11.43 26.04 4.42
C LEU A 58 10.03 25.40 4.54
N MET A 59 9.91 24.22 5.16
CA MET A 59 8.61 23.56 5.39
C MET A 59 8.24 23.64 6.88
N TYR A 60 6.95 23.59 7.19
CA TYR A 60 6.42 23.49 8.56
C TYR A 60 6.55 22.00 9.05
N ASP A 61 6.77 21.71 10.35
CA ASP A 61 6.48 20.39 10.98
C ASP A 61 4.96 20.26 11.13
N LEU A 62 4.39 19.46 12.05
CA LEU A 62 2.98 19.08 11.90
C LEU A 62 2.10 18.98 13.16
N GLY A 63 2.61 19.00 14.39
CA GLY A 63 1.76 19.11 15.59
C GLY A 63 0.72 17.99 15.70
N ALA A 64 -0.58 18.33 15.78
CA ALA A 64 -1.67 17.34 15.74
C ALA A 64 -1.70 16.48 14.46
N HIS A 65 -0.97 16.88 13.42
CA HIS A 65 -0.80 16.18 12.16
C HIS A 65 0.48 15.32 12.08
N ASP A 66 1.31 15.21 13.14
CA ASP A 66 2.45 14.26 13.17
C ASP A 66 1.98 12.80 12.97
N ALA A 67 0.87 12.42 13.61
CA ALA A 67 0.25 11.11 13.37
C ALA A 67 -0.28 10.93 11.93
N ALA A 68 -0.58 12.02 11.22
CA ALA A 68 -0.92 12.00 9.79
C ALA A 68 0.34 12.03 8.89
N PHE A 69 1.47 12.55 9.39
CA PHE A 69 2.76 12.53 8.72
C PHE A 69 3.40 11.14 8.78
N ARG A 70 3.46 10.51 9.95
CA ARG A 70 4.00 9.16 10.12
C ARG A 70 3.24 8.14 9.28
N ARG A 71 1.92 8.31 9.13
CA ARG A 71 1.08 7.58 8.15
C ARG A 71 1.62 7.63 6.73
N LEU A 72 2.27 8.71 6.31
CA LEU A 72 2.82 8.87 4.96
C LEU A 72 4.27 8.37 4.83
N VAL A 73 4.95 8.04 5.94
CA VAL A 73 6.41 7.80 6.01
C VAL A 73 6.77 6.43 6.63
N VAL A 74 5.78 5.56 6.92
CA VAL A 74 5.98 4.11 7.13
C VAL A 74 6.80 3.48 5.99
N THR A 75 7.63 2.46 6.26
CA THR A 75 8.76 2.00 5.39
C THR A 75 8.50 2.13 3.89
N ALA A 76 9.31 3.00 3.28
CA ALA A 76 9.32 3.36 1.87
C ALA A 76 8.05 4.02 1.30
N GLY A 77 7.03 4.26 2.13
CA GLY A 77 5.91 5.16 1.87
C GLY A 77 4.96 4.67 0.78
N SER A 78 4.20 5.61 0.21
CA SER A 78 3.37 5.31 -0.96
C SER A 78 4.25 4.88 -2.15
N PRO A 79 3.93 3.79 -2.88
CA PRO A 79 4.61 3.44 -4.13
C PRO A 79 4.66 4.59 -5.14
N LEU A 80 3.65 5.46 -5.11
CA LEU A 80 3.54 6.65 -5.97
C LEU A 80 4.64 7.69 -5.68
N ILE A 81 5.11 7.75 -4.44
CA ILE A 81 6.20 8.61 -3.99
C ILE A 81 7.53 7.88 -4.24
N TYR A 82 7.64 6.62 -3.82
CA TYR A 82 8.86 5.82 -3.91
C TYR A 82 9.39 5.68 -5.34
N PHE A 83 8.54 5.24 -6.27
CA PHE A 83 8.90 5.12 -7.69
C PHE A 83 8.81 6.45 -8.46
N ASN A 84 8.57 7.56 -7.75
CA ASN A 84 8.28 8.87 -8.32
C ASN A 84 7.26 8.81 -9.47
N ALA A 85 6.13 8.12 -9.26
CA ALA A 85 5.10 7.93 -10.26
C ALA A 85 4.65 9.28 -10.83
N SER A 86 4.63 9.40 -12.16
CA SER A 86 4.31 10.65 -12.86
C SER A 86 2.93 11.15 -12.44
N ARG A 87 2.85 12.42 -12.00
CA ARG A 87 1.64 13.06 -11.44
C ARG A 87 1.00 12.32 -10.25
N ARG A 88 1.72 11.39 -9.59
CA ARG A 88 1.18 10.43 -8.62
C ARG A 88 0.02 9.59 -9.18
N ASP A 89 0.01 9.38 -10.50
CA ASP A 89 -0.92 8.47 -11.18
C ASP A 89 -0.53 7.02 -10.89
N SER A 90 -1.41 6.34 -10.16
CA SER A 90 -1.31 4.92 -9.79
C SER A 90 -1.23 3.98 -10.99
N GLY A 91 -1.75 4.38 -12.15
CA GLY A 91 -1.63 3.65 -13.42
C GLY A 91 -0.21 3.48 -13.93
N ASN A 92 0.75 4.22 -13.37
CA ASN A 92 2.17 4.09 -13.69
C ASN A 92 2.92 3.09 -12.80
N VAL A 93 2.30 2.55 -11.74
CA VAL A 93 2.89 1.48 -10.93
C VAL A 93 2.67 0.16 -11.65
N VAL A 94 3.77 -0.52 -12.00
CA VAL A 94 3.73 -1.82 -12.68
C VAL A 94 3.89 -2.93 -11.65
N TRP A 95 3.10 -3.98 -11.75
CA TRP A 95 3.02 -5.06 -10.77
C TRP A 95 3.35 -6.43 -11.40
N SER A 96 3.96 -7.31 -10.60
CA SER A 96 3.93 -8.77 -10.80
C SER A 96 2.92 -9.37 -9.83
N HIS A 97 2.07 -10.28 -10.32
CA HIS A 97 0.99 -10.96 -9.59
C HIS A 97 1.34 -12.43 -9.40
N ASN A 98 0.93 -13.05 -8.28
CA ASN A 98 1.10 -14.49 -8.03
C ASN A 98 2.55 -14.92 -8.35
N THR A 99 3.51 -14.19 -7.79
CA THR A 99 4.94 -14.35 -8.09
C THR A 99 5.53 -15.47 -7.23
N ASP A 100 4.94 -16.65 -7.34
CA ASP A 100 5.04 -17.74 -6.36
C ASP A 100 6.04 -18.84 -6.73
N THR A 101 6.65 -18.73 -7.91
CA THR A 101 7.65 -19.67 -8.41
C THR A 101 8.99 -18.96 -8.58
N TRP A 102 10.08 -19.73 -8.55
CA TRP A 102 11.42 -19.22 -8.85
C TRP A 102 11.50 -18.55 -10.23
N GLU A 103 10.78 -19.08 -11.22
CA GLU A 103 10.73 -18.52 -12.58
C GLU A 103 10.09 -17.12 -12.58
N LEU A 104 8.90 -16.98 -11.98
CA LEU A 104 8.20 -15.71 -11.89
C LEU A 104 8.99 -14.70 -11.04
N LEU A 105 9.59 -15.14 -9.94
CA LEU A 105 10.43 -14.29 -9.08
C LEU A 105 11.67 -13.78 -9.80
N ASN A 106 12.36 -14.62 -10.56
CA ASN A 106 13.53 -14.24 -11.37
C ASN A 106 13.13 -13.26 -12.48
N ALA A 107 11.99 -13.47 -13.14
CA ALA A 107 11.44 -12.56 -14.15
C ALA A 107 11.04 -11.20 -13.56
N ALA A 108 10.39 -11.19 -12.38
CA ALA A 108 9.93 -9.98 -11.70
C ALA A 108 11.10 -9.14 -11.14
N THR A 109 12.08 -9.77 -10.50
CA THR A 109 13.27 -9.08 -9.95
C THR A 109 14.15 -8.49 -11.05
N SER A 110 14.32 -9.21 -12.17
CA SER A 110 15.11 -8.76 -13.33
C SER A 110 14.36 -7.80 -14.26
N GLY A 111 13.02 -7.80 -14.22
CA GLY A 111 12.16 -7.06 -15.14
C GLY A 111 11.82 -5.63 -14.73
N ASN A 112 10.94 -5.00 -15.51
CA ASN A 112 10.51 -3.60 -15.33
C ASN A 112 9.31 -3.42 -14.39
N VAL A 113 8.83 -4.49 -13.71
CA VAL A 113 7.83 -4.35 -12.65
C VAL A 113 8.39 -3.53 -11.49
N MET A 114 7.53 -2.80 -10.77
CA MET A 114 7.91 -1.96 -9.62
C MET A 114 7.55 -2.64 -8.30
N MET A 115 6.36 -3.22 -8.25
CA MET A 115 5.84 -3.98 -7.12
C MET A 115 5.78 -5.47 -7.47
N ILE A 116 6.04 -6.34 -6.50
CA ILE A 116 5.95 -7.79 -6.63
C ILE A 116 5.05 -8.31 -5.52
N GLU A 117 4.00 -9.03 -5.89
CA GLU A 117 3.18 -9.80 -4.95
C GLU A 117 3.46 -11.30 -5.10
N GLY A 118 3.48 -12.00 -3.98
CA GLY A 118 3.24 -13.43 -3.94
C GLY A 118 2.34 -13.83 -2.79
N ASP A 119 1.72 -14.99 -2.94
CA ASP A 119 0.72 -15.55 -2.05
C ASP A 119 1.39 -16.41 -0.97
N ILE A 120 1.08 -16.17 0.30
CA ILE A 120 1.78 -16.78 1.44
C ILE A 120 0.87 -17.76 2.16
N ARG A 121 1.35 -19.01 2.26
CA ARG A 121 0.76 -20.11 3.04
C ARG A 121 1.75 -20.70 4.03
N PHE A 122 1.26 -21.49 4.98
CA PHE A 122 2.09 -22.17 5.98
C PHE A 122 2.24 -23.66 5.61
N ASP A 123 3.45 -24.09 5.27
CA ASP A 123 3.67 -25.53 5.04
C ASP A 123 3.64 -26.28 6.37
N ASN A 124 2.62 -27.12 6.53
CA ASN A 124 2.47 -27.95 7.71
C ASN A 124 3.54 -29.04 7.85
N ASN A 125 4.32 -29.35 6.82
CA ASN A 125 5.40 -30.33 6.89
C ASN A 125 6.70 -29.69 7.39
N THR A 126 7.17 -28.62 6.72
CA THR A 126 8.42 -27.92 7.07
C THR A 126 8.26 -26.85 8.15
N LYS A 127 7.02 -26.49 8.51
CA LYS A 127 6.66 -25.46 9.52
C LYS A 127 7.20 -24.05 9.20
N VAL A 128 7.32 -23.72 7.92
CA VAL A 128 7.72 -22.38 7.46
C VAL A 128 6.70 -21.80 6.47
N PRO A 129 6.63 -20.46 6.33
CA PRO A 129 5.83 -19.83 5.29
C PRO A 129 6.45 -20.06 3.89
N ILE A 130 5.60 -20.45 2.95
CA ILE A 130 5.93 -20.75 1.55
C ILE A 130 5.12 -19.87 0.59
N MET A 131 5.61 -19.73 -0.64
CA MET A 131 4.90 -19.05 -1.72
C MET A 131 3.99 -20.06 -2.44
N ALA A 132 2.67 -19.88 -2.34
CA ALA A 132 1.66 -20.78 -2.88
C ALA A 132 0.25 -20.16 -2.94
N HIS A 133 -0.24 -19.89 -4.15
CA HIS A 133 -1.60 -19.45 -4.44
C HIS A 133 -2.65 -20.48 -3.99
N GLY A 134 -2.53 -21.74 -4.43
CA GLY A 134 -3.46 -22.83 -4.12
C GLY A 134 -3.13 -23.64 -2.86
N LYS A 135 -4.14 -24.29 -2.27
CA LYS A 135 -3.93 -25.22 -1.15
C LYS A 135 -3.24 -26.49 -1.64
N GLY A 136 -2.12 -26.85 -1.02
CA GLY A 136 -1.34 -28.04 -1.39
C GLY A 136 -0.35 -27.82 -2.55
N GLU A 137 -0.30 -26.62 -3.12
CA GLU A 137 0.81 -26.21 -3.98
C GLU A 137 2.08 -26.05 -3.13
N ASN A 138 3.20 -26.54 -3.63
CA ASN A 138 4.52 -26.32 -3.05
C ASN A 138 5.54 -26.13 -4.18
N ASN A 139 5.82 -24.88 -4.50
CA ASN A 139 6.74 -24.49 -5.56
C ASN A 139 8.22 -24.56 -5.15
N ASN A 140 8.53 -25.15 -3.97
CA ASN A 140 9.85 -25.21 -3.36
C ASN A 140 10.52 -23.81 -3.23
N LEU A 141 9.70 -22.79 -2.95
CA LEU A 141 10.09 -21.41 -2.71
C LEU A 141 9.50 -20.98 -1.36
N THR A 142 10.37 -20.80 -0.37
CA THR A 142 9.96 -20.25 0.94
C THR A 142 9.79 -18.74 0.86
N PHE A 143 8.93 -18.18 1.71
CA PHE A 143 8.82 -16.72 1.86
C PHE A 143 10.16 -16.08 2.24
N ALA A 144 11.00 -16.77 3.03
CA ALA A 144 12.33 -16.28 3.40
C ALA A 144 13.23 -16.06 2.16
N GLN A 145 13.25 -17.02 1.23
CA GLN A 145 14.00 -16.93 -0.04
C GLN A 145 13.41 -15.88 -0.98
N TRP A 146 12.07 -15.86 -1.13
CA TRP A 146 11.36 -14.86 -1.93
C TRP A 146 11.70 -13.43 -1.49
N LEU A 147 11.67 -13.19 -0.17
CA LEU A 147 12.04 -11.91 0.43
C LEU A 147 13.53 -11.58 0.24
N ASP A 148 14.43 -12.58 0.34
CA ASP A 148 15.87 -12.36 0.13
C ASP A 148 16.21 -11.93 -1.29
N GLU A 149 15.56 -12.48 -2.32
CA GLU A 149 15.79 -12.03 -3.70
C GLU A 149 15.28 -10.60 -3.93
N ILE A 150 14.12 -10.24 -3.37
CA ILE A 150 13.53 -8.92 -3.58
C ILE A 150 14.29 -7.83 -2.81
N ILE A 151 14.81 -8.11 -1.61
CA ILE A 151 15.64 -7.17 -0.84
C ILE A 151 16.93 -6.76 -1.58
N LYS A 152 17.45 -7.59 -2.49
CA LYS A 152 18.62 -7.28 -3.32
C LYS A 152 18.33 -6.21 -4.39
N VAL A 153 17.07 -5.93 -4.68
CA VAL A 153 16.63 -5.03 -5.76
C VAL A 153 15.72 -3.90 -5.24
N ASN A 154 15.66 -2.78 -5.96
CA ASN A 154 14.82 -1.64 -5.57
C ASN A 154 13.36 -1.85 -6.05
N LYS A 155 12.66 -2.83 -5.45
CA LYS A 155 11.26 -3.16 -5.72
C LYS A 155 10.43 -3.04 -4.43
N GLY A 156 9.13 -2.83 -4.58
CA GLY A 156 8.17 -2.94 -3.48
C GLY A 156 7.51 -4.32 -3.46
N MET A 157 6.85 -4.64 -2.36
CA MET A 157 6.31 -5.96 -2.08
C MET A 157 4.86 -5.88 -1.60
N LYS A 158 4.04 -6.85 -1.98
CA LYS A 158 2.75 -7.14 -1.35
C LYS A 158 2.76 -8.59 -0.86
N PHE A 159 2.57 -8.77 0.44
CA PHE A 159 2.48 -10.08 1.09
C PHE A 159 1.01 -10.47 1.12
N ASP A 160 0.56 -11.43 0.30
CA ASP A 160 -0.84 -11.84 0.28
C ASP A 160 -1.09 -13.09 1.14
N PHE A 161 -1.56 -12.89 2.36
CA PHE A 161 -1.79 -13.96 3.32
C PHE A 161 -3.08 -14.72 3.01
N LYS A 162 -2.95 -16.01 2.68
CA LYS A 162 -4.09 -16.89 2.37
C LYS A 162 -4.61 -17.69 3.56
N GLU A 163 -3.96 -17.59 4.73
CA GLU A 163 -4.30 -18.30 5.97
C GLU A 163 -3.59 -17.65 7.18
N ILE A 164 -4.21 -17.71 8.37
CA ILE A 164 -3.73 -16.99 9.56
C ILE A 164 -2.41 -17.57 10.11
N GLU A 165 -2.17 -18.86 9.93
CA GLU A 165 -0.98 -19.60 10.38
C GLU A 165 0.31 -19.07 9.73
N ALA A 166 0.22 -18.51 8.52
CA ALA A 166 1.36 -17.96 7.79
C ALA A 166 1.80 -16.57 8.29
N VAL A 167 0.90 -15.81 8.93
CA VAL A 167 1.09 -14.38 9.19
C VAL A 167 2.22 -14.13 10.19
N VAL A 168 2.17 -14.74 11.38
CA VAL A 168 3.21 -14.53 12.41
C VAL A 168 4.59 -14.99 11.94
N PRO A 169 4.78 -16.22 11.38
CA PRO A 169 6.08 -16.65 10.89
C PRO A 169 6.66 -15.74 9.80
N ALA A 170 5.84 -15.31 8.82
CA ALA A 170 6.31 -14.44 7.74
C ALA A 170 6.66 -13.04 8.25
N LEU A 171 5.84 -12.45 9.13
CA LEU A 171 6.14 -11.14 9.72
C LEU A 171 7.41 -11.19 10.58
N LEU A 172 7.65 -12.24 11.36
CA LEU A 172 8.93 -12.39 12.09
C LEU A 172 10.14 -12.42 11.15
N ILE A 173 10.04 -13.14 10.02
CA ILE A 173 11.09 -13.16 8.99
C ILE A 173 11.28 -11.76 8.38
N ALA A 174 10.20 -11.07 8.00
CA ALA A 174 10.26 -9.73 7.43
C ALA A 174 10.85 -8.70 8.41
N SER A 175 10.44 -8.73 9.67
CA SER A 175 10.91 -7.83 10.72
C SER A 175 12.39 -8.04 11.05
N SER A 176 12.88 -9.29 11.02
CA SER A 176 14.31 -9.58 11.18
C SER A 176 15.18 -8.94 10.08
N LYS A 177 14.59 -8.66 8.91
CA LYS A 177 15.23 -8.04 7.75
C LYS A 177 14.79 -6.59 7.50
N ARG A 178 14.01 -5.98 8.40
CA ARG A 178 13.37 -4.65 8.21
C ARG A 178 14.34 -3.55 7.78
N ASN A 179 15.56 -3.53 8.32
CA ASN A 179 16.58 -2.52 7.98
C ASN A 179 17.18 -2.69 6.56
N LEU A 180 16.94 -3.83 5.90
CA LEU A 180 17.36 -4.11 4.53
C LEU A 180 16.24 -3.80 3.51
N ILE A 181 14.99 -3.77 3.97
CA ILE A 181 13.81 -3.47 3.14
C ILE A 181 13.79 -1.98 2.80
N LYS A 182 14.08 -1.66 1.54
CA LYS A 182 14.13 -0.28 1.02
C LYS A 182 12.89 0.15 0.25
N GLY A 183 12.07 -0.79 -0.21
CA GLY A 183 10.88 -0.55 -1.02
C GLY A 183 9.58 -0.76 -0.24
N PRO A 184 8.45 -0.23 -0.74
CA PRO A 184 7.19 -0.19 0.01
C PRO A 184 6.63 -1.59 0.23
N VAL A 185 6.16 -1.87 1.45
CA VAL A 185 5.55 -3.14 1.82
C VAL A 185 4.04 -2.97 2.04
N TRP A 186 3.26 -3.85 1.44
CA TRP A 186 1.83 -3.98 1.63
C TRP A 186 1.52 -5.32 2.28
N LEU A 187 0.68 -5.34 3.32
CA LEU A 187 0.18 -6.57 3.95
C LEU A 187 -1.26 -6.78 3.48
N ASN A 188 -1.53 -7.86 2.75
CA ASN A 188 -2.83 -8.17 2.19
C ASN A 188 -3.47 -9.39 2.85
N ALA A 189 -4.77 -9.32 3.05
CA ALA A 189 -5.60 -10.47 3.38
C ALA A 189 -7.08 -10.16 3.08
N ASP A 190 -7.84 -11.18 2.69
CA ASP A 190 -9.30 -11.13 2.69
C ASP A 190 -9.78 -11.34 4.14
N LEU A 191 -10.35 -10.29 4.75
CA LEU A 191 -10.68 -10.26 6.19
C LEU A 191 -12.19 -10.16 6.46
N LEU A 192 -12.97 -9.71 5.49
CA LEU A 192 -14.43 -9.61 5.56
C LEU A 192 -15.08 -10.61 4.59
N GLN A 193 -16.32 -10.98 4.86
CA GLN A 193 -17.11 -11.88 4.02
C GLN A 193 -17.72 -11.11 2.86
N ASP A 194 -17.54 -11.55 1.60
CA ASP A 194 -18.56 -11.29 0.57
C ASP A 194 -19.72 -12.28 0.80
N PRO A 195 -20.98 -11.82 0.97
CA PRO A 195 -22.12 -12.70 1.21
C PRO A 195 -22.36 -13.80 0.16
N ASN A 196 -21.76 -13.67 -1.02
CA ASN A 196 -21.88 -14.61 -2.14
C ASN A 196 -20.65 -15.53 -2.28
N ALA A 197 -19.58 -15.29 -1.50
CA ALA A 197 -18.42 -16.18 -1.47
C ALA A 197 -18.77 -17.46 -0.68
N PRO A 198 -18.39 -18.65 -1.16
CA PRO A 198 -18.82 -19.92 -0.56
C PRO A 198 -18.18 -20.21 0.79
N ASP A 199 -16.96 -19.69 1.01
CA ASP A 199 -16.13 -19.96 2.18
C ASP A 199 -15.94 -18.69 3.04
N PRO A 200 -15.75 -18.84 4.36
CA PRO A 200 -15.38 -17.75 5.25
C PRO A 200 -13.93 -17.28 5.06
N PRO A 201 -13.58 -16.05 5.50
CA PRO A 201 -12.20 -15.56 5.52
C PRO A 201 -11.25 -16.55 6.20
N ALA A 202 -10.24 -17.02 5.47
CA ALA A 202 -9.20 -17.90 6.00
C ALA A 202 -8.21 -17.18 6.93
N VAL A 203 -8.21 -15.84 6.91
CA VAL A 203 -7.42 -15.00 7.82
C VAL A 203 -8.36 -14.32 8.82
N VAL A 204 -8.18 -14.62 10.11
CA VAL A 204 -9.04 -14.09 11.17
C VAL A 204 -8.72 -12.62 11.44
N ARG A 205 -9.63 -11.72 11.05
CA ARG A 205 -9.45 -10.25 11.04
C ARG A 205 -8.86 -9.62 12.30
N TYR A 206 -9.31 -10.03 13.49
CA TYR A 206 -8.77 -9.50 14.75
C TYR A 206 -7.38 -10.05 15.09
N MET A 207 -7.09 -11.30 14.73
CA MET A 207 -5.75 -11.87 14.91
C MET A 207 -4.75 -11.19 13.96
N PHE A 208 -5.15 -10.95 12.70
CA PHE A 208 -4.35 -10.22 11.72
C PHE A 208 -3.91 -8.85 12.26
N LEU A 209 -4.86 -7.99 12.66
CA LEU A 209 -4.51 -6.67 13.22
C LEU A 209 -3.54 -6.78 14.41
N ASN A 210 -3.84 -7.65 15.37
CA ASN A 210 -3.01 -7.82 16.58
C ASN A 210 -1.56 -8.22 16.27
N VAL A 211 -1.30 -8.97 15.19
CA VAL A 211 0.06 -9.43 14.85
C VAL A 211 0.76 -8.53 13.83
N THR A 212 0.03 -7.66 13.12
CA THR A 212 0.65 -6.68 12.19
C THR A 212 1.49 -5.60 12.88
N GLU A 213 1.42 -5.48 14.21
CA GLU A 213 2.36 -4.70 15.02
C GLU A 213 3.80 -5.25 15.01
N LEU A 214 4.00 -6.50 14.60
CA LEU A 214 5.34 -7.04 14.33
C LEU A 214 6.01 -6.29 13.17
N PHE A 215 5.24 -5.75 12.23
CA PHE A 215 5.72 -4.99 11.08
C PHE A 215 4.88 -3.69 10.93
N PRO A 216 5.12 -2.66 11.78
CA PRO A 216 4.27 -1.48 11.87
C PRO A 216 4.35 -0.55 10.65
N ASP A 217 5.26 -0.85 9.73
CA ASP A 217 5.71 0.06 8.68
C ASP A 217 5.20 -0.26 7.26
N ALA A 218 4.08 -0.97 7.17
CA ALA A 218 3.45 -1.34 5.91
C ALA A 218 2.08 -0.68 5.70
N THR A 219 1.69 -0.52 4.43
CA THR A 219 0.30 -0.25 4.01
C THR A 219 -0.53 -1.51 4.20
N PHE A 220 -1.80 -1.40 4.61
CA PHE A 220 -2.71 -2.54 4.64
C PHE A 220 -3.52 -2.62 3.35
N SER A 221 -3.76 -3.83 2.85
CA SER A 221 -4.60 -4.12 1.69
C SER A 221 -5.70 -5.09 2.12
N ILE A 222 -6.85 -4.57 2.54
CA ILE A 222 -7.85 -5.33 3.30
C ILE A 222 -9.04 -5.67 2.40
N GLY A 223 -9.16 -6.95 2.02
CA GLY A 223 -10.17 -7.44 1.09
C GLY A 223 -11.43 -8.03 1.74
N TRP A 224 -12.40 -8.29 0.87
CA TRP A 224 -13.51 -9.22 1.13
C TRP A 224 -13.19 -10.54 0.43
N THR A 225 -13.67 -11.67 0.97
CA THR A 225 -13.54 -12.98 0.31
C THR A 225 -14.09 -12.95 -1.11
N THR A 226 -13.32 -13.50 -2.05
CA THR A 226 -13.64 -13.37 -3.48
C THR A 226 -14.70 -14.38 -3.94
N VAL A 227 -15.55 -13.94 -4.88
CA VAL A 227 -16.59 -14.77 -5.51
C VAL A 227 -16.17 -15.11 -6.93
N ALA A 228 -16.22 -16.38 -7.32
CA ALA A 228 -16.17 -16.73 -8.74
C ALA A 228 -17.52 -16.36 -9.37
N LYS A 229 -17.56 -15.28 -10.17
CA LYS A 229 -18.80 -14.82 -10.82
C LYS A 229 -19.35 -15.92 -11.72
N ALA A 230 -20.54 -16.42 -11.40
CA ALA A 230 -21.30 -17.25 -12.32
C ALA A 230 -21.75 -16.38 -13.51
N LYS A 231 -21.72 -16.94 -14.73
CA LYS A 231 -22.24 -16.23 -15.90
C LYS A 231 -23.69 -15.79 -15.61
N ASN A 232 -23.95 -14.49 -15.73
CA ASN A 232 -25.23 -13.79 -15.50
C ASN A 232 -25.59 -13.33 -14.06
N THR A 233 -24.66 -13.27 -13.10
CA THR A 233 -24.93 -12.60 -11.80
C THR A 233 -24.21 -11.25 -11.69
N THR A 234 -24.96 -10.15 -11.65
CA THR A 234 -24.41 -8.83 -11.28
C THR A 234 -24.16 -8.78 -9.77
N LEU A 235 -22.93 -9.10 -9.37
CA LEU A 235 -22.49 -9.00 -7.98
C LEU A 235 -21.89 -7.62 -7.75
N LYS A 236 -22.58 -6.74 -7.03
CA LYS A 236 -22.04 -5.44 -6.62
C LYS A 236 -21.73 -5.40 -5.13
N TYR A 237 -20.79 -4.57 -4.73
CA TYR A 237 -20.59 -4.26 -3.31
C TYR A 237 -21.81 -3.50 -2.81
N THR A 238 -22.25 -3.81 -1.59
CA THR A 238 -23.43 -3.16 -0.98
C THR A 238 -23.01 -2.13 0.05
N GLN A 239 -23.89 -1.16 0.32
CA GLN A 239 -23.66 -0.14 1.36
C GLN A 239 -23.30 -0.76 2.72
N ALA A 240 -23.89 -1.91 3.07
CA ALA A 240 -23.60 -2.63 4.30
C ALA A 240 -22.17 -3.19 4.33
N MET A 241 -21.67 -3.73 3.21
CA MET A 241 -20.31 -4.28 3.10
C MET A 241 -19.24 -3.19 3.28
N VAL A 242 -19.43 -2.01 2.68
CA VAL A 242 -18.49 -0.89 2.84
C VAL A 242 -18.60 -0.24 4.22
N GLN A 243 -19.79 -0.24 4.84
CA GLN A 243 -19.96 0.19 6.24
C GLN A 243 -19.26 -0.73 7.22
N GLU A 244 -19.36 -2.07 7.06
CA GLU A 244 -18.61 -3.02 7.90
C GLU A 244 -17.09 -2.85 7.72
N MET A 245 -16.63 -2.66 6.48
CA MET A 245 -15.21 -2.41 6.19
C MET A 245 -14.70 -1.13 6.85
N HIS A 246 -15.47 -0.04 6.79
CA HIS A 246 -15.13 1.19 7.50
C HIS A 246 -15.13 1.00 9.03
N GLU A 247 -16.16 0.36 9.60
CA GLU A 247 -16.26 0.13 11.04
C GLU A 247 -15.06 -0.67 11.57
N PHE A 248 -14.60 -1.67 10.81
CA PHE A 248 -13.39 -2.42 11.09
C PHE A 248 -12.10 -1.57 10.96
N CYS A 249 -12.02 -0.71 9.94
CA CYS A 249 -10.81 0.02 9.58
C CYS A 249 -10.65 1.42 10.22
N LYS A 250 -11.69 2.01 10.83
CA LYS A 250 -11.72 3.44 11.21
C LYS A 250 -10.65 3.86 12.23
N ASN A 251 -10.23 2.93 13.08
CA ASN A 251 -9.26 3.17 14.16
C ASN A 251 -7.81 2.81 13.76
N ILE A 252 -7.58 2.29 12.55
CA ILE A 252 -6.25 1.93 12.07
C ILE A 252 -5.50 3.21 11.68
N ASP A 253 -4.29 3.37 12.20
CA ASP A 253 -3.48 4.58 12.08
C ASP A 253 -2.44 4.52 10.95
N ARG A 254 -2.72 3.74 9.91
CA ARG A 254 -1.83 3.43 8.77
C ARG A 254 -2.58 3.59 7.43
N PRO A 255 -1.88 3.76 6.30
CA PRO A 255 -2.52 3.76 4.98
C PRO A 255 -3.24 2.43 4.71
N ILE A 256 -4.45 2.51 4.14
CA ILE A 256 -5.24 1.36 3.75
C ILE A 256 -5.63 1.49 2.28
N THR A 257 -5.54 0.38 1.57
CA THR A 257 -6.18 0.18 0.29
C THR A 257 -7.16 -0.98 0.36
N PHE A 258 -8.24 -0.90 -0.40
CA PHE A 258 -9.22 -1.98 -0.51
C PHE A 258 -9.08 -2.63 -1.89
N PRO A 259 -8.67 -3.92 -1.98
CA PRO A 259 -8.64 -4.64 -3.23
C PRO A 259 -10.09 -4.90 -3.69
N VAL A 260 -10.48 -4.28 -4.81
CA VAL A 260 -11.83 -4.37 -5.39
C VAL A 260 -11.76 -4.89 -6.82
N ARG A 261 -12.69 -5.76 -7.19
CA ARG A 261 -12.71 -6.34 -8.54
C ARG A 261 -13.28 -5.34 -9.54
N ALA A 262 -12.55 -5.11 -10.62
CA ALA A 262 -12.86 -4.16 -11.69
C ALA A 262 -14.27 -4.38 -12.29
N GLU A 263 -14.67 -5.64 -12.46
CA GLU A 263 -15.97 -6.03 -13.01
C GLU A 263 -17.17 -5.59 -12.16
N GLN A 264 -16.97 -5.41 -10.84
CA GLN A 264 -18.00 -5.00 -9.89
C GLN A 264 -18.00 -3.48 -9.67
N PHE A 265 -16.98 -2.77 -10.16
CA PHE A 265 -16.70 -1.37 -9.80
C PHE A 265 -17.79 -0.41 -10.26
N ARG A 266 -18.24 -0.54 -11.51
CA ARG A 266 -19.22 0.37 -12.13
C ARG A 266 -20.53 0.41 -11.35
N ASP A 267 -21.00 -0.75 -10.91
CA ASP A 267 -22.27 -0.89 -10.18
C ASP A 267 -22.16 -0.54 -8.69
N SER A 268 -20.93 -0.39 -8.17
CA SER A 268 -20.59 -0.13 -6.77
C SER A 268 -20.02 1.27 -6.53
N LEU A 269 -20.18 2.19 -7.50
CA LEU A 269 -19.49 3.49 -7.49
C LEU A 269 -19.88 4.35 -6.28
N ASP A 270 -21.16 4.41 -5.95
CA ASP A 270 -21.68 5.19 -4.82
C ASP A 270 -21.18 4.61 -3.48
N GLU A 271 -21.16 3.28 -3.34
CA GLU A 271 -20.60 2.59 -2.18
C GLU A 271 -19.10 2.86 -2.01
N PHE A 272 -18.35 2.94 -3.11
CA PHE A 272 -16.91 3.23 -3.11
C PHE A 272 -16.60 4.70 -2.82
N ASP A 273 -17.37 5.64 -3.37
CA ASP A 273 -17.23 7.07 -3.03
C ASP A 273 -17.55 7.30 -1.54
N TRP A 274 -18.63 6.69 -1.04
CA TRP A 274 -18.95 6.71 0.39
C TRP A 274 -17.78 6.20 1.23
N LEU A 275 -17.19 5.05 0.88
CA LEU A 275 -16.06 4.48 1.62
C LEU A 275 -14.83 5.41 1.60
N LEU A 276 -14.46 5.92 0.42
CA LEU A 276 -13.32 6.83 0.26
C LEU A 276 -13.54 8.20 0.92
N SER A 277 -14.79 8.64 1.13
CA SER A 277 -15.10 9.87 1.86
C SER A 277 -14.82 9.76 3.37
N GLN A 278 -14.85 8.56 3.95
CA GLN A 278 -14.67 8.36 5.41
C GLN A 278 -13.25 8.65 5.92
N SER A 279 -12.22 8.50 5.07
CA SER A 279 -10.83 8.74 5.47
C SER A 279 -9.91 9.05 4.30
N ARG A 280 -9.06 10.07 4.46
CA ARG A 280 -7.99 10.40 3.51
C ARG A 280 -6.86 9.35 3.50
N ALA A 281 -6.81 8.44 4.47
CA ALA A 281 -5.88 7.30 4.48
C ALA A 281 -6.38 6.11 3.64
N TYR A 282 -7.62 6.16 3.12
CA TYR A 282 -8.21 5.09 2.31
C TYR A 282 -7.99 5.30 0.81
N SER A 283 -7.79 4.18 0.12
CA SER A 283 -7.61 4.07 -1.34
C SER A 283 -8.23 2.77 -1.88
N LEU A 284 -8.30 2.62 -3.21
CA LEU A 284 -8.77 1.41 -3.90
C LEU A 284 -7.65 0.81 -4.77
N THR A 285 -7.56 -0.51 -4.71
CA THR A 285 -6.63 -1.37 -5.46
C THR A 285 -7.48 -2.19 -6.43
N VAL A 286 -7.60 -1.74 -7.68
CA VAL A 286 -8.55 -2.29 -8.65
C VAL A 286 -7.91 -3.43 -9.43
N TRP A 287 -8.42 -4.65 -9.28
CA TRP A 287 -7.86 -5.87 -9.88
C TRP A 287 -8.84 -6.58 -10.80
N THR A 288 -8.36 -7.44 -11.71
CA THR A 288 -9.24 -8.21 -12.60
C THR A 288 -8.63 -9.56 -12.98
N ALA A 289 -9.45 -10.61 -12.93
CA ALA A 289 -9.05 -11.96 -13.33
C ALA A 289 -9.05 -12.12 -14.85
N ALA A 290 -8.35 -13.15 -15.34
CA ALA A 290 -8.22 -13.43 -16.77
C ALA A 290 -9.54 -13.73 -17.50
N ASN A 291 -10.61 -14.04 -16.76
CA ASN A 291 -11.93 -14.41 -17.25
C ASN A 291 -13.04 -13.39 -16.90
N ASP A 292 -12.67 -12.21 -16.40
CA ASP A 292 -13.62 -11.11 -16.15
C ASP A 292 -14.03 -10.42 -17.46
N ASP A 293 -15.29 -9.97 -17.55
CA ASP A 293 -15.76 -9.15 -18.67
C ASP A 293 -15.47 -7.66 -18.41
N VAL A 294 -14.19 -7.28 -18.54
CA VAL A 294 -13.69 -5.92 -18.29
C VAL A 294 -12.94 -5.38 -19.50
N THR A 295 -13.42 -4.26 -20.06
CA THR A 295 -12.79 -3.64 -21.23
C THR A 295 -11.79 -2.55 -20.84
N LYS A 296 -10.95 -2.12 -21.79
CA LYS A 296 -10.09 -0.94 -21.61
C LYS A 296 -10.90 0.34 -21.34
N ALA A 297 -12.10 0.47 -21.92
CA ALA A 297 -12.97 1.62 -21.67
C ALA A 297 -13.52 1.63 -20.23
N ASP A 298 -13.70 0.46 -19.62
CA ASP A 298 -14.05 0.36 -18.20
C ASP A 298 -12.88 0.81 -17.32
N MET A 299 -11.65 0.41 -17.65
CA MET A 299 -10.45 0.86 -16.92
C MET A 299 -10.24 2.38 -17.03
N GLU A 300 -10.43 2.96 -18.23
CA GLU A 300 -10.40 4.41 -18.44
C GLU A 300 -11.53 5.13 -17.68
N PHE A 301 -12.74 4.55 -17.64
CA PHE A 301 -13.84 5.06 -16.82
C PHE A 301 -13.49 5.06 -15.33
N MET A 302 -13.01 3.93 -14.79
CA MET A 302 -12.63 3.79 -13.36
C MET A 302 -11.57 4.81 -12.96
N LYS A 303 -10.55 5.00 -13.80
CA LYS A 303 -9.49 5.99 -13.60
C LYS A 303 -10.01 7.44 -13.57
N GLY A 304 -11.14 7.71 -14.22
CA GLY A 304 -11.78 9.02 -14.24
C GLY A 304 -12.68 9.34 -13.04
N GLN A 305 -13.03 8.35 -12.19
CA GLN A 305 -14.01 8.58 -11.11
C GLN A 305 -13.41 9.16 -9.82
N PHE A 306 -12.14 8.87 -9.54
CA PHE A 306 -11.49 9.25 -8.28
C PHE A 306 -10.17 10.00 -8.51
N GLU A 307 -9.65 10.63 -7.46
CA GLU A 307 -8.27 11.15 -7.46
C GLU A 307 -7.31 10.03 -7.91
N ILE A 308 -6.47 10.28 -8.92
CA ILE A 308 -5.56 9.29 -9.54
C ILE A 308 -4.51 8.68 -8.58
N SER A 309 -4.37 9.26 -7.40
CA SER A 309 -3.55 8.79 -6.28
C SER A 309 -4.31 7.91 -5.27
N ARG A 310 -5.64 7.85 -5.36
CA ARG A 310 -6.55 7.19 -4.42
C ARG A 310 -7.27 5.97 -4.98
N ALA A 311 -7.37 5.82 -6.30
CA ALA A 311 -7.79 4.57 -6.94
C ALA A 311 -6.79 4.21 -8.04
N GLY A 312 -6.45 2.94 -8.16
CA GLY A 312 -5.43 2.53 -9.11
C GLY A 312 -5.38 1.05 -9.44
N PRO A 313 -4.77 0.68 -10.58
CA PRO A 313 -4.60 -0.71 -10.95
C PRO A 313 -3.71 -1.48 -10.00
N TYR A 314 -4.20 -2.67 -9.74
CA TYR A 314 -3.50 -3.84 -9.24
C TYR A 314 -3.69 -4.94 -10.32
N PRO A 315 -2.71 -5.83 -10.55
CA PRO A 315 -2.55 -6.47 -11.85
C PRO A 315 -3.77 -7.26 -12.34
N GLY A 316 -3.94 -7.22 -13.65
CA GLY A 316 -4.98 -7.90 -14.42
C GLY A 316 -4.80 -7.62 -15.91
N ASN A 317 -5.44 -8.42 -16.76
CA ASN A 317 -5.06 -8.60 -18.18
C ASN A 317 -5.37 -7.41 -19.13
N VAL A 318 -5.72 -6.23 -18.60
CA VAL A 318 -6.20 -5.09 -19.41
C VAL A 318 -5.19 -3.93 -19.36
N ASP A 319 -4.88 -3.35 -20.52
CA ASP A 319 -3.99 -2.19 -20.64
C ASP A 319 -4.67 -0.89 -20.18
N TRP A 320 -4.12 -0.27 -19.13
CA TRP A 320 -4.57 1.00 -18.55
C TRP A 320 -4.12 2.26 -19.31
N GLY A 321 -3.62 2.13 -20.55
CA GLY A 321 -3.37 3.26 -21.44
C GLY A 321 -2.13 4.10 -21.13
N GLY A 322 -1.14 3.50 -20.45
CA GLY A 322 0.18 4.13 -20.29
C GLY A 322 0.90 4.28 -21.64
N PRO A 323 1.77 5.29 -21.82
CA PRO A 323 2.46 5.51 -23.09
C PRO A 323 3.36 4.32 -23.46
N ASN A 324 3.09 3.72 -24.62
CA ASN A 324 3.86 2.65 -25.28
C ASN A 324 4.02 1.32 -24.51
N ARG A 325 2.93 0.56 -24.35
CA ARG A 325 3.01 -0.90 -24.09
C ARG A 325 3.08 -1.70 -25.40
N LYS A 326 4.28 -1.89 -25.94
CA LYS A 326 4.61 -2.99 -26.87
C LYS A 326 5.71 -3.86 -26.25
N GLY A 327 5.39 -5.11 -25.97
CA GLY A 327 6.39 -6.13 -25.57
C GLY A 327 6.44 -6.45 -24.07
N ALA A 328 5.44 -7.19 -23.60
CA ALA A 328 5.61 -8.21 -22.57
C ALA A 328 4.90 -9.48 -23.08
N GLY A 329 5.39 -10.66 -22.71
CA GLY A 329 5.08 -11.93 -23.40
C GLY A 329 3.58 -12.21 -23.56
N ARG A 330 3.20 -12.69 -24.75
CA ARG A 330 1.96 -13.46 -24.94
C ARG A 330 2.37 -14.90 -25.07
N ASP A 331 1.98 -15.74 -24.12
CA ASP A 331 1.98 -17.18 -24.34
C ASP A 331 0.58 -17.60 -24.76
N ALA A 332 0.51 -18.27 -25.90
CA ALA A 332 -0.72 -18.89 -26.39
C ALA A 332 -0.99 -20.18 -25.58
N PRO A 333 -2.26 -20.60 -25.41
CA PRO A 333 -2.55 -21.88 -24.79
C PRO A 333 -1.95 -23.03 -25.64
N PRO A 334 -1.43 -24.10 -25.00
CA PRO A 334 -0.92 -25.26 -25.72
C PRO A 334 -2.03 -26.06 -26.41
N GLU A 335 -1.68 -26.69 -27.54
CA GLU A 335 -2.47 -27.73 -28.22
C GLU A 335 -2.30 -29.11 -27.52
#